data_AF-A0ABD2HB55-F1
#
_entry.id   AF-A0ABD2HB55-F1
#
_cell.length_a   1.000
_cell.length_b   1.000
_cell.length_c   1.000
_cell.angle_alpha   90.00
_cell.angle_beta   90.00
_cell.angle_gamma   90.00
#
_symmetry.space_group_name_H-M   'P 1'
#
loop_
_entity.id
_entity.type
_entity.pdbx_description
1 polymer ?
#
loop_
_entity_poly.entity_id
_entity_poly.type
_entity_poly.pdbx_seq_one_letter_code
_entity_poly.pdbx_strand_id
1 'polypeptide(L)'
;MEKTFACRRQEVVRQAPIIADFKTRWPALFHVREVNAEFKRITTINLQSKFFSSLDIHSTCLIDVYTKKGGVQKHHASHNPD
;
A
#
# COMPACT_ATOMS: atom_id res chain seq x y z
N MET A 1 18.16 17.42 21.26
CA MET A 1 17.62 16.16 21.83
C MET A 1 17.47 15.17 20.70
N GLU A 2 18.17 14.04 20.79
CA GLU A 2 18.02 12.93 19.85
C GLU A 2 16.63 12.30 20.09
N LYS A 3 15.69 12.47 19.16
CA LYS A 3 14.31 12.02 19.38
C LYS A 3 14.22 10.50 19.20
N THR A 4 13.96 9.78 20.28
CA THR A 4 13.93 8.31 20.29
C THR A 4 12.63 7.75 19.69
N PHE A 5 12.65 6.46 19.33
CA PHE A 5 11.46 5.73 18.86
C PHE A 5 10.29 5.76 19.87
N ALA A 6 10.57 5.67 21.17
CA ALA A 6 9.53 5.71 22.19
C ALA A 6 8.78 7.05 22.20
N CYS A 7 9.52 8.16 22.08
CA CYS A 7 8.95 9.51 21.97
C CYS A 7 8.05 9.62 20.72
N ARG A 8 8.51 9.11 19.58
CA ARG A 8 7.75 9.07 18.32
C ARG A 8 6.44 8.32 18.46
N ARG A 9 6.49 7.08 18.96
CA ARG A 9 5.32 6.24 19.10
C ARG A 9 4.28 6.87 20.03
N GLN A 10 4.72 7.44 21.16
CA GLN A 10 3.81 8.12 22.08
C GLN A 10 3.10 9.28 21.40
N GLU A 11 3.83 10.13 20.70
CA GLU A 11 3.26 11.30 20.02
C GLU A 11 2.32 10.90 18.88
N VAL A 12 2.75 10.00 17.99
CA VAL A 12 1.96 9.56 16.83
C VAL A 12 0.69 8.84 17.24
N VAL A 13 0.79 7.89 18.17
CA VAL A 13 -0.32 6.99 18.50
C VAL A 13 -1.24 7.60 19.55
N ARG A 14 -0.70 8.34 20.54
CA ARG A 14 -1.52 8.89 21.64
C ARG A 14 -1.96 10.32 21.39
N GLN A 15 -1.09 11.15 20.82
CA GLN A 15 -1.38 12.59 20.67
C GLN A 15 -2.00 12.93 19.32
N ALA A 16 -1.91 12.04 18.33
CA ALA A 16 -2.51 12.20 17.00
C ALA A 16 -2.35 13.62 16.43
N PRO A 17 -1.10 14.12 16.32
CA PRO A 17 -0.82 15.48 15.91
C PRO A 17 -1.28 15.75 14.48
N ILE A 18 -1.51 17.02 14.16
CA ILE A 18 -1.77 17.44 12.78
C ILE A 18 -0.57 17.10 11.87
N ILE A 19 -0.85 16.86 10.60
CA ILE A 19 0.15 16.37 9.63
C ILE A 19 1.34 17.34 9.46
N ALA A 20 1.10 18.66 9.59
CA ALA A 20 2.13 19.68 9.47
C ALA A 20 3.17 19.56 10.60
N ASP A 21 2.71 19.46 11.85
CA ASP A 21 3.59 19.29 13.01
C ASP A 21 4.28 17.93 12.97
N PHE A 22 3.56 16.90 12.54
CA PHE A 22 4.10 15.55 12.43
C PHE A 22 5.26 15.48 11.43
N LYS A 23 5.11 16.09 10.25
CA LYS A 23 6.17 16.20 9.24
C LYS A 23 7.39 16.96 9.76
N THR A 24 7.16 18.07 10.44
CA THR A 24 8.24 18.90 11.00
C THR A 24 9.03 18.15 12.06
N ARG A 25 8.36 17.37 12.92
CA ARG A 25 9.00 16.68 14.04
C ARG A 25 9.61 15.33 13.66
N TRP A 26 9.03 14.62 12.69
CA TRP A 26 9.43 13.28 12.27
C TRP A 26 9.54 13.15 10.74
N PRO A 27 10.39 13.95 10.09
CA PRO A 27 10.53 13.90 8.63
C PRO A 27 11.01 12.53 8.12
N ALA A 28 11.75 11.79 8.94
CA ALA A 28 12.18 10.42 8.67
C ALA A 28 11.00 9.50 8.33
N LEU A 29 9.86 9.62 8.99
CA LEU A 29 8.68 8.77 8.74
C LEU A 29 7.99 9.00 7.38
N PHE A 30 8.49 9.94 6.59
CA PHE A 30 8.06 10.15 5.21
C PHE A 30 9.06 9.59 4.19
N HIS A 31 10.11 8.91 4.67
CA HIS A 31 11.07 8.20 3.82
C HIS A 31 10.77 6.70 3.86
N VAL A 32 10.69 6.08 2.68
CA VAL A 32 10.34 4.65 2.53
C VAL A 32 11.25 3.74 3.38
N ARG A 33 12.56 4.02 3.43
CA ARG A 33 13.52 3.23 4.22
C ARG A 33 13.22 3.25 5.72
N GLU A 34 12.89 4.42 6.25
CA GLU A 34 12.60 4.62 7.67
C GLU A 34 11.26 4.00 8.05
N VAL A 35 10.23 4.16 7.20
CA VAL A 35 8.93 3.50 7.39
C VAL A 35 9.09 1.98 7.43
N ASN A 36 9.88 1.41 6.51
CA ASN A 36 10.18 -0.01 6.51
C ASN A 36 10.87 -0.46 7.81
N ALA A 37 11.86 0.28 8.28
CA ALA A 37 12.60 -0.03 9.50
C ALA A 37 11.69 0.04 10.73
N GLU A 38 10.82 1.05 10.81
CA GLU A 38 9.90 1.24 11.92
C GLU A 38 8.79 0.19 11.95
N PHE A 39 8.22 -0.14 10.78
CA PHE A 39 7.26 -1.23 10.65
C PHE A 39 7.88 -2.55 11.10
N LYS A 40 9.11 -2.86 10.67
CA LYS A 40 9.82 -4.08 11.08
C LYS A 40 10.13 -4.07 12.58
N ARG A 41 10.50 -2.92 13.16
CA ARG A 41 10.73 -2.79 14.60
C ARG A 41 9.46 -3.07 15.41
N ILE A 42 8.29 -2.65 14.94
CA ILE A 42 7.00 -2.83 15.63
C ILE A 42 6.45 -4.25 15.44
N THR A 43 6.47 -4.75 14.21
CA THR A 43 5.75 -5.97 13.83
C THR A 43 6.64 -7.19 13.66
N THR A 44 7.97 -7.00 13.63
CA THR A 44 8.99 -7.99 13.23
C THR A 44 8.92 -8.45 11.76
N ILE A 45 7.97 -7.93 10.99
CA ILE A 45 7.72 -8.31 9.59
C ILE A 45 8.41 -7.33 8.64
N ASN A 46 8.90 -7.83 7.50
CA ASN A 46 9.38 -6.97 6.42
C ASN A 46 8.18 -6.38 5.64
N LEU A 47 8.00 -5.06 5.72
CA LEU A 47 6.84 -4.36 5.13
C LEU A 47 6.71 -4.60 3.62
N GLN A 48 7.76 -4.31 2.84
CA GLN A 48 7.70 -4.42 1.38
C GLN A 48 7.43 -5.85 0.94
N SER A 49 8.17 -6.82 1.48
CA SER A 49 7.97 -8.23 1.15
C SER A 49 6.54 -8.69 1.48
N LYS A 50 6.01 -8.32 2.65
CA LYS A 50 4.64 -8.66 3.04
C LYS A 50 3.61 -7.98 2.13
N PHE A 51 3.81 -6.71 1.82
CA PHE A 51 2.93 -5.93 0.96
C PHE A 51 2.88 -6.50 -0.45
N PHE A 52 4.03 -6.73 -1.09
CA PHE A 52 4.09 -7.30 -2.44
C PHE A 52 3.52 -8.72 -2.49
N SER A 53 3.84 -9.57 -1.51
CA SER A 53 3.24 -10.91 -1.43
C SER A 53 1.71 -10.86 -1.32
N SER A 54 1.18 -9.93 -0.52
CA SER A 54 -0.28 -9.71 -0.43
C SER A 54 -0.85 -9.14 -1.71
N LEU A 55 -0.14 -8.23 -2.40
CA LEU A 55 -0.56 -7.73 -3.70
C LEU A 55 -0.59 -8.84 -4.75
N ASP A 56 0.42 -9.70 -4.82
CA ASP A 56 0.50 -10.78 -5.80
C ASP A 56 -0.71 -11.72 -5.68
N ILE A 57 -1.13 -12.04 -4.45
CA ILE A 57 -2.33 -12.86 -4.17
C ILE A 57 -3.60 -12.22 -4.76
N HIS A 58 -3.71 -10.90 -4.70
CA HIS A 58 -4.91 -10.18 -5.15
C HIS A 58 -4.82 -9.70 -6.60
N SER A 59 -3.62 -9.61 -7.17
CA SER A 59 -3.37 -9.04 -8.50
C SER A 59 -4.07 -9.83 -9.60
N THR A 60 -4.06 -11.17 -9.52
CA THR A 60 -4.78 -12.02 -10.49
C THR A 60 -6.28 -11.69 -10.54
N CYS A 61 -6.91 -11.50 -9.37
CA CYS A 61 -8.33 -11.13 -9.29
C CYS A 61 -8.58 -9.73 -9.87
N LEU A 62 -7.69 -8.77 -9.60
CA LEU A 62 -7.81 -7.41 -10.16
C LEU A 62 -7.67 -7.40 -11.69
N ILE A 63 -6.76 -8.20 -12.23
CA ILE A 63 -6.57 -8.38 -13.68
C ILE A 63 -7.82 -9.02 -14.30
N ASP A 64 -8.39 -10.05 -13.67
CA ASP A 64 -9.61 -10.69 -14.15
C ASP A 64 -10.80 -9.72 -14.17
N VAL A 65 -10.95 -8.88 -13.14
CA VAL A 65 -12.00 -7.84 -13.10
C VAL A 65 -11.78 -6.81 -14.21
N TYR A 66 -10.54 -6.38 -14.42
CA TYR A 66 -10.19 -5.41 -15.45
C TYR A 66 -10.47 -5.95 -16.86
N THR A 67 -10.06 -7.19 -17.13
CA THR A 67 -10.26 -7.85 -18.44
C THR A 67 -11.72 -8.14 -18.73
N LYS A 68 -12.52 -8.56 -17.74
CA LYS A 68 -13.97 -8.77 -17.89
C LYS A 68 -14.74 -7.48 -18.23
N LYS A 69 -14.20 -6.32 -17.87
CA LYS A 69 -14.81 -5.01 -18.16
C LYS A 69 -14.45 -4.48 -19.55
N GLY A 70 -13.46 -5.07 -20.22
CA GLY A 70 -13.18 -4.87 -21.65
C GLY A 70 -14.14 -5.73 -22.48
N GLY A 71 -15.29 -5.16 -22.85
CA GLY A 71 -16.41 -5.86 -23.46
C GLY A 71 -16.01 -6.79 -24.60
N VAL A 72 -16.29 -8.08 -24.43
CA VAL A 72 -16.52 -8.98 -25.55
C VAL A 72 -17.89 -8.61 -26.13
N GLN A 73 -17.93 -7.60 -27.00
CA GLN A 73 -18.98 -7.51 -28.00
C GLN A 73 -18.77 -8.69 -28.94
N LYS A 74 -19.41 -9.83 -28.61
CA LYS A 74 -19.58 -10.93 -29.55
C LYS A 74 -20.41 -10.38 -30.71
N HIS A 75 -19.75 -9.92 -31.77
CA HIS A 75 -20.40 -9.78 -33.07
C HIS A 75 -20.80 -11.18 -33.52
N HIS A 76 -22.05 -11.55 -33.30
CA HIS A 76 -22.71 -12.59 -34.09
C HIS A 76 -22.80 -12.06 -35.53
N ALA A 77 -21.72 -12.25 -36.30
CA ALA A 77 -21.82 -12.19 -37.75
C ALA A 77 -22.54 -13.46 -38.20
N SER A 78 -23.85 -13.34 -38.38
CA SER A 78 -24.65 -14.26 -39.18
C SER A 78 -24.07 -14.25 -40.61
N HIS A 79 -23.32 -15.30 -40.95
CA HIS A 79 -22.91 -15.56 -42.32
C HIS A 79 -23.72 -16.76 -42.82
N ASN A 80 -24.84 -16.45 -43.49
CA ASN A 80 -25.45 -17.33 -44.47
C ASN A 80 -24.75 -17.05 -45.82
N PRO A 81 -24.31 -18.08 -46.53
CA PRO A 81 -24.52 -18.05 -47.96
C PRO A 81 -25.13 -19.35 -48.49
N ASP A 82 -25.94 -19.16 -49.52
CA ASP A 82 -26.64 -20.15 -50.33
C ASP A 82 -25.75 -21.22 -50.96
#